data_AF-A0A8J3VTS3-F1
#
_entry.id   AF-A0A8J3VTS3-F1
#
_cell.length_a   1.000
_cell.length_b   1.000
_cell.length_c   1.000
_cell.angle_alpha   90.00
_cell.angle_beta   90.00
_cell.angle_gamma   90.00
#
_symmetry.space_group_name_H-M   'P 1'
#
loop_
_entity.id
_entity.type
_entity.pdbx_description
1 polymer ?
#
loop_
_entity_poly.entity_id
_entity_poly.type
_entity_poly.pdbx_seq_one_letter_code
_entity_poly.pdbx_strand_id
1 'polypeptide(L)'
;MNHRTDQANFRRAFAARWERSSPEQQGRLALILWGHAVAAVLTDGGLAACLALSATRIWRRRDQGWVRATADGGYWKTAAGLALAAAARRAGRRHLVRRLTAEEAGDGAARAHDVP
;
A
#
# COMPACT_ATOMS: atom_id res chain seq x y z
N MET A 1 -17.91 6.61 9.05
CA MET A 1 -17.01 7.56 8.33
C MET A 1 -16.72 6.97 6.96
N ASN A 2 -17.22 7.59 5.89
CA ASN A 2 -17.34 6.96 4.57
C ASN A 2 -16.00 6.90 3.82
N HIS A 3 -15.53 5.69 3.51
CA HIS A 3 -14.23 5.46 2.85
C HIS A 3 -14.11 6.14 1.47
N ARG A 4 -15.25 6.42 0.81
CA ARG A 4 -15.34 7.15 -0.48
C ARG A 4 -15.04 8.64 -0.36
N THR A 5 -15.51 9.30 0.72
CA THR A 5 -15.29 10.74 0.92
C THR A 5 -13.82 11.03 1.23
N ASP A 6 -13.15 10.17 2.02
CA ASP A 6 -11.72 10.32 2.32
C ASP A 6 -10.86 10.19 1.06
N GLN A 7 -11.22 9.30 0.14
CA GLN A 7 -10.49 9.10 -1.11
C GLN A 7 -10.69 10.27 -2.09
N ALA A 8 -11.91 10.82 -2.18
CA ALA A 8 -12.19 11.98 -3.01
C ALA A 8 -11.46 13.23 -2.51
N ASN A 9 -11.47 13.46 -1.20
CA ASN A 9 -10.77 14.58 -0.56
C ASN A 9 -9.25 14.47 -0.74
N PHE A 10 -8.68 13.28 -0.55
CA PHE A 10 -7.27 13.04 -0.81
C PHE A 10 -6.87 13.31 -2.27
N ARG A 11 -7.68 12.86 -3.24
CA ARG A 11 -7.38 13.12 -4.66
C ARG A 11 -7.36 14.61 -4.98
N ARG A 12 -8.30 15.38 -4.42
CA ARG A 12 -8.35 16.84 -4.62
C ARG A 12 -7.15 17.55 -3.98
N ALA A 13 -6.82 17.23 -2.73
CA ALA A 13 -5.67 17.80 -2.03
C ALA A 13 -4.35 17.46 -2.74
N PHE A 14 -4.19 16.21 -3.18
CA PHE A 14 -3.02 15.79 -3.95
C PHE A 14 -2.92 16.50 -5.29
N ALA A 15 -4.02 16.65 -6.04
CA ALA A 15 -4.03 17.38 -7.31
C ALA A 15 -3.64 18.86 -7.12
N ALA A 16 -4.20 19.52 -6.11
CA ALA A 16 -3.85 20.90 -5.79
C ALA A 16 -2.38 21.07 -5.36
N ARG A 17 -1.79 20.06 -4.70
CA ARG A 17 -0.35 20.04 -4.37
C ARG A 17 0.50 19.79 -5.62
N TRP A 18 0.08 18.88 -6.48
CA TRP A 18 0.77 18.55 -7.72
C TRP A 18 0.90 19.77 -8.63
N GLU A 19 -0.21 20.50 -8.82
CA GLU A 19 -0.26 21.74 -9.62
C GLU A 19 0.63 22.86 -9.04
N ARG A 20 0.75 22.94 -7.71
CA ARG A 20 1.61 23.93 -7.02
C ARG A 20 3.09 23.52 -6.93
N SER A 21 3.44 22.28 -7.28
CA SER A 21 4.80 21.75 -7.12
C SER A 21 5.68 22.09 -8.33
N SER A 22 6.97 22.34 -8.09
CA SER A 22 7.94 22.51 -9.18
C SER A 22 8.12 21.22 -9.99
N PRO A 23 8.57 21.27 -11.26
CA PRO A 23 8.75 20.08 -12.10
C PRO A 23 9.66 19.01 -11.47
N GLU A 24 10.71 19.42 -10.78
CA GLU A 24 11.63 18.50 -10.09
C GLU A 24 10.96 17.81 -8.89
N GLN A 25 10.13 18.55 -8.16
CA GLN A 25 9.39 18.02 -7.02
C GLN A 25 8.23 17.11 -7.46
N GLN A 26 7.59 17.41 -8.59
CA GLN A 26 6.65 16.53 -9.27
C GLN A 26 7.33 15.21 -9.67
N GLY A 27 8.53 15.27 -10.27
CA GLY A 27 9.31 14.07 -10.62
C GLY A 27 9.61 13.19 -9.40
N ARG A 28 10.03 13.80 -8.28
CA ARG A 28 10.27 13.10 -7.02
C ARG A 28 9.01 12.42 -6.47
N LEU A 29 7.88 13.12 -6.48
CA LEU A 29 6.59 12.57 -6.06
C LEU A 29 6.13 11.42 -6.96
N ALA A 30 6.32 11.53 -8.28
CA ALA A 30 6.03 10.46 -9.22
C ALA A 30 6.86 9.20 -8.95
N LEU A 31 8.16 9.35 -8.70
CA LEU A 31 9.05 8.22 -8.39
C LEU A 31 8.64 7.50 -7.09
N ILE A 32 8.30 8.25 -6.04
CA ILE A 32 7.82 7.68 -4.78
C ILE A 32 6.52 6.90 -5.01
N LEU A 33 5.57 7.49 -5.76
CA LEU A 33 4.29 6.86 -6.04
C LEU A 33 4.46 5.60 -6.89
N TRP A 34 5.33 5.67 -7.91
CA TRP A 34 5.65 4.54 -8.77
C TRP A 34 6.33 3.41 -7.99
N GLY A 35 7.33 3.73 -7.16
CA GLY A 35 7.98 2.76 -6.28
C GLY A 35 7.00 2.08 -5.33
N HIS A 36 6.04 2.84 -4.78
CA HIS A 36 4.98 2.28 -3.94
C HIS A 36 4.04 1.35 -4.74
N ALA A 37 3.69 1.71 -5.97
CA ALA A 37 2.88 0.87 -6.86
C ALA A 37 3.59 -0.43 -7.22
N VAL A 38 4.88 -0.37 -7.56
CA VAL A 38 5.71 -1.56 -7.86
C VAL A 38 5.78 -2.49 -6.64
N ALA A 39 6.08 -1.94 -5.45
CA ALA A 39 6.12 -2.73 -4.22
C ALA A 39 4.76 -3.41 -3.93
N ALA A 40 3.65 -2.75 -4.30
CA ALA A 40 2.33 -3.33 -4.14
C ALA A 40 2.08 -4.52 -5.06
N VAL A 41 2.35 -4.35 -6.36
CA VAL A 41 2.21 -5.42 -7.35
C VAL A 41 3.08 -6.62 -6.99
N LEU A 42 4.33 -6.41 -6.57
CA LEU A 42 5.24 -7.49 -6.20
C LEU A 42 4.77 -8.26 -4.96
N THR A 43 4.28 -7.57 -3.94
CA THR A 43 3.79 -8.23 -2.73
C THR A 43 2.54 -9.07 -3.02
N ASP A 44 1.60 -8.50 -3.78
CA ASP A 44 0.33 -9.17 -4.10
C ASP A 44 0.58 -10.36 -5.07
N GLY A 45 1.48 -10.18 -6.05
CA GLY A 45 1.93 -11.24 -6.94
C GLY A 45 2.65 -12.37 -6.21
N GLY A 46 3.53 -12.03 -5.26
CA GLY A 46 4.20 -13.02 -4.41
C GLY A 46 3.22 -13.83 -3.57
N LEU A 47 2.17 -13.18 -3.05
CA LEU A 47 1.14 -13.85 -2.25
C LEU A 47 0.35 -14.83 -3.13
N ALA A 48 -0.06 -14.39 -4.32
CA ALA A 48 -0.75 -15.23 -5.30
C ALA A 48 0.12 -16.44 -5.70
N ALA A 49 1.41 -16.24 -5.96
CA ALA A 49 2.34 -17.32 -6.30
C ALA A 49 2.48 -18.32 -5.14
N CYS A 50 2.61 -17.85 -3.90
CA CYS A 50 2.69 -18.71 -2.72
C CYS A 50 1.42 -19.55 -2.53
N LEU A 51 0.24 -18.97 -2.76
CA LEU A 51 -1.04 -19.69 -2.70
C LEU A 51 -1.14 -20.73 -3.83
N ALA A 52 -0.76 -20.38 -5.05
CA ALA A 52 -0.77 -21.31 -6.19
C ALA A 52 0.18 -22.51 -5.98
N LEU A 53 1.40 -22.25 -5.48
CA LEU A 53 2.37 -23.31 -5.14
C LEU A 53 1.87 -24.19 -4.00
N SER A 54 1.24 -23.59 -2.98
CA SER A 54 0.61 -24.32 -1.88
C SER A 54 -0.49 -25.24 -2.40
N ALA A 55 -1.41 -24.73 -3.21
CA ALA A 55 -2.48 -25.52 -3.82
C ALA A 55 -1.91 -26.68 -4.65
N THR A 56 -0.88 -26.43 -5.46
CA THR A 56 -0.22 -27.46 -6.27
C THR A 56 0.40 -28.56 -5.40
N ARG A 57 1.07 -28.19 -4.29
CA ARG A 57 1.66 -29.17 -3.37
C ARG A 57 0.63 -29.97 -2.60
N ILE A 58 -0.44 -29.32 -2.14
CA ILE A 58 -1.56 -29.98 -1.48
C ILE A 58 -2.18 -31.01 -2.42
N TRP A 59 -2.44 -30.62 -3.67
CA TRP A 59 -2.97 -31.50 -4.70
C TRP A 59 -2.07 -32.73 -4.94
N ARG A 60 -0.76 -32.53 -5.03
CA ARG A 60 0.21 -33.63 -5.19
C ARG A 60 0.28 -34.58 -3.99
N ARG A 61 -0.06 -34.11 -2.78
CA ARG A 61 -0.01 -34.90 -1.54
C ARG A 61 -1.38 -35.39 -1.07
N ARG A 62 -2.44 -35.19 -1.86
CA ARG A 62 -3.83 -35.49 -1.46
C ARG A 62 -4.02 -36.95 -1.03
N ASP A 63 -3.26 -37.88 -1.59
CA ASP A 63 -3.36 -39.32 -1.30
C ASP A 63 -2.89 -39.67 0.12
N GLN A 64 -2.18 -38.76 0.80
CA GLN A 64 -1.74 -38.88 2.20
C GLN A 64 -2.79 -38.34 3.19
N GLY A 65 -3.96 -37.89 2.70
CA GLY A 65 -5.02 -37.25 3.46
C GLY A 65 -4.94 -35.73 3.43
N TRP A 66 -6.09 -35.07 3.22
CA TRP A 66 -6.21 -33.63 3.02
C TRP A 66 -5.64 -32.78 4.16
N VAL A 67 -5.83 -33.21 5.42
CA VAL A 67 -5.34 -32.50 6.60
C VAL A 67 -3.81 -32.44 6.60
N ARG A 68 -3.16 -33.58 6.33
CA ARG A 68 -1.70 -33.70 6.32
C ARG A 68 -1.08 -33.05 5.09
N ALA A 69 -1.74 -33.18 3.94
CA ALA A 69 -1.35 -32.49 2.70
C ALA A 69 -1.36 -30.96 2.85
N THR A 70 -2.32 -30.40 3.60
CA THR A 70 -2.45 -28.95 3.85
C THR A 70 -1.41 -28.45 4.86
N ALA A 71 -1.15 -29.23 5.91
CA ALA A 71 -0.14 -28.90 6.91
C ALA A 71 1.28 -28.86 6.31
N ASP A 72 1.64 -29.84 5.49
CA ASP A 72 2.99 -29.99 4.93
C ASP A 72 3.17 -29.33 3.55
N GLY A 73 2.07 -29.10 2.83
CA GLY A 73 2.09 -28.59 1.46
C GLY A 73 2.07 -27.07 1.35
N GLY A 74 1.69 -26.36 2.42
CA GLY A 74 1.48 -24.92 2.39
C GLY A 74 2.74 -24.09 2.68
N TYR A 75 2.92 -23.01 1.92
CA TYR A 75 3.96 -22.00 2.14
C TYR A 75 3.52 -20.93 3.14
N TRP A 76 3.01 -21.35 4.30
CA TRP A 76 2.32 -20.49 5.26
C TRP A 76 3.22 -19.36 5.82
N LYS A 77 4.50 -19.64 6.06
CA LYS A 77 5.46 -18.64 6.56
C LYS A 77 5.67 -17.51 5.56
N THR A 78 5.83 -17.83 4.28
CA THR A 78 6.01 -16.85 3.21
C THR A 78 4.73 -16.08 2.93
N ALA A 79 3.58 -16.77 2.89
CA ALA A 79 2.27 -16.13 2.76
C ALA A 79 1.97 -15.18 3.92
N ALA A 80 2.28 -15.57 5.16
CA ALA A 80 2.12 -14.72 6.34
C ALA A 80 3.03 -13.47 6.27
N GLY A 81 4.28 -13.63 5.84
CA GLY A 81 5.19 -12.50 5.63
C GLY A 81 4.67 -11.51 4.58
N LEU A 82 4.17 -12.00 3.45
CA LEU A 82 3.60 -11.17 2.39
C LEU A 82 2.28 -10.51 2.81
N ALA A 83 1.44 -11.22 3.57
CA ALA A 83 0.21 -10.67 4.14
C ALA A 83 0.50 -9.56 5.16
N LEU A 84 1.52 -9.75 6.00
CA LEU A 84 1.97 -8.72 6.94
C LEU A 84 2.53 -7.51 6.20
N ALA A 85 3.33 -7.72 5.15
CA ALA A 85 3.82 -6.64 4.29
C ALA A 85 2.66 -5.87 3.63
N ALA A 86 1.62 -6.57 3.16
CA ALA A 86 0.42 -5.94 2.62
C ALA A 86 -0.35 -5.12 3.67
N ALA A 87 -0.49 -5.62 4.90
CA ALA A 87 -1.12 -4.91 6.00
C ALA A 87 -0.31 -3.67 6.43
N ALA A 88 1.00 -3.81 6.57
CA ALA A 88 1.92 -2.72 6.89
C ALA A 88 1.90 -1.63 5.82
N ARG A 89 1.87 -2.00 4.53
CA ARG A 89 1.67 -1.06 3.41
C ARG A 89 0.34 -0.32 3.52
N ARG A 90 -0.76 -1.01 3.87
CA ARG A 90 -2.08 -0.40 4.04
C ARG A 90 -2.11 0.61 5.19
N ALA A 91 -1.36 0.35 6.26
CA ALA A 91 -1.17 1.29 7.36
C ALA A 91 -0.27 2.48 6.96
N GLY A 92 0.84 2.21 6.26
CA GLY A 92 1.76 3.24 5.75
C GLY A 92 1.08 4.22 4.79
N ARG A 93 0.18 3.71 3.92
CA ARG A 93 -0.64 4.55 3.03
C ARG A 93 -1.51 5.55 3.82
N ARG A 94 -2.06 5.16 4.97
CA ARG A 94 -2.83 6.06 5.85
C ARG A 94 -1.94 7.13 6.50
N HIS A 95 -0.71 6.76 6.87
CA HIS A 95 0.25 7.72 7.42
C HIS A 95 0.72 8.74 6.38
N LEU A 96 0.96 8.30 5.15
CA LEU A 96 1.38 9.16 4.04
C LEU A 96 0.26 10.14 3.64
N VAL A 97 -0.98 9.67 3.61
CA VAL A 97 -2.17 10.54 3.48
C VAL A 97 -2.22 11.58 4.61
N ARG A 98 -2.02 11.17 5.86
CA ARG A 98 -2.05 12.07 7.02
C ARG A 98 -0.94 13.13 7.00
N ARG A 99 0.29 12.77 6.60
CA ARG A 99 1.39 13.74 6.48
C ARG A 99 1.12 14.77 5.40
N LEU A 100 0.60 14.33 4.26
CA LEU A 100 0.25 15.23 3.16
C LEU A 100 -0.88 16.21 3.53
N THR A 101 -1.83 15.79 4.39
CA THR A 101 -2.90 16.67 4.90
C THR A 101 -2.50 17.54 6.09
N ALA A 102 -1.56 17.09 6.94
CA ALA A 102 -1.13 17.84 8.12
C ALA A 102 -0.19 19.01 7.77
N GLU A 103 0.62 18.88 6.70
CA GLU A 103 1.45 19.98 6.19
C GLU A 103 0.60 21.16 5.67
N GLU A 104 -0.64 20.93 5.18
CA GLU A 104 -1.55 22.00 4.77
C GLU A 104 -2.02 22.86 5.97
N ALA A 105 -2.17 22.28 7.16
CA ALA A 105 -2.53 23.04 8.36
C ALA A 105 -1.36 23.92 8.85
N GLY A 106 -0.12 23.45 8.67
CA GLY A 106 1.09 24.23 8.99
C GLY A 106 1.36 25.37 8.02
N ASP A 107 1.15 25.14 6.71
CA ASP A 107 1.40 26.13 5.66
C ASP A 107 0.27 27.18 5.56
N GLY A 108 -0.94 26.85 6.03
CA GLY A 108 -2.04 27.81 6.22
C GLY A 108 -1.85 28.72 7.42
N ALA A 109 -1.25 28.21 8.51
CA ALA A 109 -0.91 29.01 9.69
C ALA A 109 0.26 29.96 9.44
N ALA A 110 1.26 29.55 8.65
CA ALA A 110 2.37 30.41 8.26
C ALA A 110 1.92 31.58 7.35
N ARG A 111 1.00 31.35 6.40
CA ARG A 111 0.45 32.43 5.56
C ARG A 111 -0.51 33.37 6.30
N ALA A 112 -1.08 32.96 7.43
CA ALA A 112 -1.96 33.81 8.24
C ALA A 112 -1.20 34.79 9.15
N HIS A 113 0.11 34.58 9.37
CA HIS A 113 0.95 35.45 10.17
C HIS A 113 1.70 36.52 9.32
N ASP A 114 1.59 36.47 7.99
CA ASP A 114 2.22 37.39 7.04
C ASP A 114 1.20 38.28 6.30
N VAL A 115 0.02 38.50 6.88
CA VAL A 115 -0.92 39.54 6.41
C VAL A 115 -0.82 40.73 7.38
N PRO A 116 -0.44 41.93 6.90
CA PRO A 116 -0.27 43.12 7.75
C PRO A 116 -1.58 43.62 8.36
#